data_AF-A0ABD0K1P3-F1
#
_entry.id   AF-A0ABD0K1P3-F1
#
_cell.length_a   1.000
_cell.length_b   1.000
_cell.length_c   1.000
_cell.angle_alpha   90.00
_cell.angle_beta   90.00
_cell.angle_gamma   90.00
#
_symmetry.space_group_name_H-M   'P 1'
#
loop_
_entity.id
_entity.type
_entity.pdbx_description
1 polymer ?
#
loop_
_entity_poly.entity_id
_entity_poly.type
_entity_poly.pdbx_seq_one_letter_code
_entity_poly.pdbx_strand_id
1 'polypeptide(L)'
;MAAQTNARHGKPSSTQMSSLPITCQICLGKVKQPVLCPNCHVFCGPCMNIWLERNQKCPACRVPIDDGNPVKHIRGGLNQQEDEQIPAPSVALSCAKSALTFCTKTMRRHWRGYRGR
;
A
#
# COMPACT_ATOMS: atom_id res chain seq x y z
N MET A 1 56.66 -38.66 23.69
CA MET A 1 55.18 -38.76 23.62
C MET A 1 54.66 -37.36 23.37
N ALA A 2 54.01 -37.16 22.23
CA ALA A 2 53.58 -35.86 21.73
C ALA A 2 52.26 -35.40 22.37
N ALA A 3 52.09 -34.10 22.56
CA ALA A 3 50.78 -33.47 22.62
C ALA A 3 50.90 -32.02 22.11
N GLN A 4 50.72 -31.86 20.79
CA GLN A 4 50.57 -30.56 20.15
C GLN A 4 49.08 -30.22 20.15
N THR A 5 48.68 -29.26 20.98
CA THR A 5 47.29 -28.78 21.04
C THR A 5 47.10 -27.69 19.99
N ASN A 6 46.52 -28.04 18.84
CA ASN A 6 46.09 -27.09 17.83
C ASN A 6 44.84 -26.34 18.30
N ALA A 7 45.01 -25.09 18.77
CA ALA A 7 43.91 -24.16 18.99
C ALA A 7 43.34 -23.73 17.62
N ARG A 8 42.21 -24.34 17.25
CA ARG A 8 41.44 -23.99 16.06
C ARG A 8 40.90 -22.57 16.23
N HIS A 9 41.47 -21.63 15.47
CA HIS A 9 40.93 -20.30 15.29
C HIS A 9 39.63 -20.39 14.46
N GLY A 10 38.52 -20.64 15.13
CA GLY A 10 37.19 -20.47 14.55
C GLY A 10 36.91 -18.98 14.40
N LYS A 11 37.22 -18.40 13.24
CA LYS A 11 36.70 -17.08 12.87
C LYS A 11 35.17 -17.14 12.98
N PRO A 12 34.50 -16.27 13.75
CA PRO A 12 33.07 -16.11 13.58
C PRO A 12 32.84 -15.59 12.15
N SER A 13 32.30 -16.48 11.33
CA SER A 13 31.85 -16.18 9.97
C SER A 13 30.94 -14.96 10.04
N SER A 14 31.27 -13.95 9.23
CA SER A 14 30.50 -12.74 8.98
C SER A 14 28.99 -13.01 9.10
N THR A 15 28.35 -12.44 10.12
CA THR A 15 26.88 -12.40 10.23
C THR A 15 26.37 -11.52 9.10
N GLN A 16 26.23 -12.10 7.91
CA GLN A 16 25.49 -11.52 6.82
C GLN A 16 24.03 -11.45 7.27
N MET A 17 23.60 -10.29 7.73
CA MET A 17 22.18 -9.95 7.82
C MET A 17 21.64 -9.87 6.40
N SER A 18 21.31 -11.01 5.83
CA SER A 18 20.47 -11.07 4.65
C SER A 18 19.07 -10.65 5.08
N SER A 19 18.65 -9.48 4.64
CA SER A 19 17.24 -9.07 4.72
C SER A 19 16.46 -9.97 3.77
N LEU A 20 16.13 -11.19 4.21
CA LEU A 20 15.32 -12.09 3.42
C LEU A 20 13.98 -11.39 3.14
N PRO A 21 13.55 -11.34 1.87
CA PRO A 21 12.26 -10.74 1.53
C PRO A 21 11.16 -11.52 2.24
N ILE A 22 10.17 -10.81 2.78
CA ILE A 22 8.99 -11.45 3.39
C ILE A 22 8.24 -12.21 2.30
N THR A 23 8.24 -13.54 2.38
CA THR A 23 7.54 -14.45 1.47
C THR A 23 6.22 -14.92 2.08
N CYS A 24 5.23 -15.18 1.23
CA CYS A 24 3.95 -15.73 1.64
C CYS A 24 4.05 -17.25 1.75
N GLN A 25 3.75 -17.83 2.92
CA GLN A 25 3.84 -19.29 3.12
C GLN A 25 2.72 -20.08 2.41
N ILE A 26 1.72 -19.41 1.82
CA ILE A 26 0.63 -20.06 1.07
C ILE A 26 1.02 -20.23 -0.40
N CYS A 27 1.52 -19.17 -1.04
CA CYS A 27 1.90 -19.20 -2.46
C CYS A 27 3.42 -19.29 -2.70
N LEU A 28 4.22 -19.31 -1.63
CA LEU A 28 5.69 -19.37 -1.64
C LEU A 28 6.37 -18.23 -2.43
N GLY A 29 5.64 -17.15 -2.70
CA GLY A 29 6.09 -16.01 -3.50
C GLY A 29 6.14 -14.69 -2.72
N LYS A 30 6.43 -13.60 -3.45
CA LYS A 30 6.39 -12.23 -2.90
C LYS A 30 4.99 -11.91 -2.38
N VAL A 31 4.91 -11.36 -1.16
CA VAL A 31 3.63 -10.97 -0.56
C VAL A 31 2.99 -9.83 -1.37
N LYS A 32 1.76 -10.03 -1.81
CA LYS A 32 0.91 -9.02 -2.45
C LYS A 32 -0.22 -8.64 -1.50
N GLN A 33 -0.44 -7.34 -1.28
CA GLN A 33 -1.45 -6.83 -0.35
C GLN A 33 -1.33 -7.51 1.04
N PRO A 34 -0.26 -7.20 1.80
CA PRO A 34 0.04 -7.91 3.03
C PRO A 34 -1.10 -7.79 4.05
N VAL A 35 -1.58 -8.93 4.52
CA VAL A 35 -2.54 -9.04 5.63
C VAL A 35 -1.84 -9.61 6.85
N LEU A 36 -2.17 -9.06 8.01
CA LEU A 36 -1.68 -9.44 9.32
C LEU A 36 -2.74 -10.29 10.02
N CYS A 37 -2.39 -11.53 10.35
CA CYS A 37 -3.18 -12.36 11.25
C CYS A 37 -3.18 -11.78 12.67
N PRO A 38 -4.14 -12.19 13.52
CA PRO A 38 -4.16 -11.84 14.94
C PRO A 38 -2.87 -12.24 15.71
N ASN A 39 -2.12 -13.21 15.19
CA ASN A 39 -0.84 -13.69 15.75
C ASN A 39 0.38 -13.06 15.06
N CYS A 40 0.22 -11.92 14.40
CA CYS A 40 1.30 -11.18 13.74
C CYS A 40 2.01 -11.93 12.59
N HIS A 41 1.35 -12.89 11.94
CA HIS A 41 1.86 -13.51 10.72
C HIS A 41 1.36 -12.78 9.47
N VAL A 42 2.24 -12.67 8.46
CA VAL A 42 1.97 -11.91 7.23
C VAL A 42 1.79 -12.85 6.05
N PHE A 43 0.71 -12.63 5.29
CA PHE A 43 0.39 -13.39 4.07
C PHE A 43 -0.14 -12.46 2.98
N CYS A 44 -0.31 -12.97 1.76
CA CYS A 44 -1.04 -12.23 0.74
C CYS A 44 -2.53 -12.16 1.10
N GLY A 45 -3.16 -11.00 0.90
CA GLY A 45 -4.62 -10.84 0.97
C GLY A 45 -5.41 -11.91 0.21
N PRO A 46 -5.18 -12.13 -1.11
CA PRO A 46 -5.92 -13.14 -1.87
C PRO A 46 -5.68 -14.56 -1.35
N CYS A 47 -4.45 -14.89 -0.93
CA CYS A 47 -4.15 -16.20 -0.39
C CYS A 47 -4.86 -16.46 0.94
N MET A 48 -4.95 -15.44 1.80
CA MET A 48 -5.64 -15.52 3.07
C MET A 48 -7.15 -15.69 2.87
N ASN A 49 -7.75 -14.98 1.93
CA ASN A 49 -9.19 -15.09 1.65
C ASN A 49 -9.58 -16.53 1.26
N ILE A 50 -8.87 -17.12 0.30
CA ILE A 50 -9.11 -18.52 -0.13
C ILE A 50 -8.89 -19.50 1.02
N TRP A 51 -7.92 -19.23 1.89
CA TRP A 51 -7.63 -20.09 3.03
C TRP A 51 -8.75 -20.08 4.07
N LEU A 52 -9.26 -18.89 4.42
CA LEU A 52 -10.29 -18.72 5.43
C LEU A 52 -11.65 -19.33 5.02
N GLU A 53 -11.92 -19.46 3.71
CA GLU A 53 -13.10 -20.19 3.20
C GLU A 53 -13.10 -21.67 3.60
N ARG A 54 -11.92 -22.28 3.78
CA ARG A 54 -11.77 -23.72 4.08
C ARG A 54 -11.35 -23.99 5.51
N ASN A 55 -10.59 -23.08 6.10
CA ASN A 55 -10.01 -23.25 7.42
C ASN A 55 -9.80 -21.88 8.11
N GLN A 56 -10.61 -21.60 9.12
CA GLN A 56 -10.54 -20.38 9.93
C GLN A 56 -9.40 -20.41 10.98
N LYS A 57 -8.21 -20.86 10.58
CA LYS A 57 -7.03 -20.92 11.44
C LYS A 57 -5.82 -20.36 10.72
N CYS A 58 -4.89 -19.76 11.44
CA CYS A 58 -3.67 -19.25 10.82
C CYS A 58 -2.85 -20.40 10.17
N PRO A 59 -2.37 -20.26 8.92
CA PRO A 59 -1.56 -21.28 8.25
C PRO A 59 -0.22 -21.59 8.95
N ALA A 60 0.35 -20.62 9.67
CA ALA A 60 1.66 -20.77 10.32
C ALA A 60 1.56 -21.34 11.74
N CYS A 61 0.69 -20.80 12.58
CA CYS A 61 0.60 -21.15 14.00
C CYS A 61 -0.67 -21.92 14.39
N ARG A 62 -1.61 -22.13 13.46
CA ARG A 62 -2.89 -22.85 13.66
C ARG A 62 -3.84 -22.25 14.70
N VAL A 63 -3.56 -21.05 15.20
CA VAL A 63 -4.45 -20.31 16.09
C VAL A 63 -5.72 -19.92 15.33
N PRO A 64 -6.92 -20.07 15.94
CA PRO A 64 -8.19 -19.72 15.31
C PRO A 64 -8.28 -18.22 14.97
N ILE A 65 -9.02 -17.92 13.90
CA ILE A 65 -9.33 -16.57 13.43
C ILE A 65 -10.85 -16.45 13.44
N ASP A 66 -11.37 -15.66 14.38
CA ASP A 66 -12.80 -15.42 14.61
C ASP A 66 -13.16 -13.94 14.35
N ASP A 67 -14.45 -13.63 14.28
CA ASP A 67 -14.97 -12.26 14.11
C ASP A 67 -14.50 -11.29 15.20
N GLY A 68 -14.19 -11.79 16.39
CA GLY A 68 -13.63 -10.99 17.49
C GLY A 68 -12.16 -10.58 17.26
N ASN A 69 -11.42 -11.28 16.40
CA ASN A 69 -10.03 -10.98 16.11
C ASN A 69 -9.68 -11.20 14.62
N PRO A 70 -10.22 -10.34 13.73
CA PRO A 70 -10.09 -10.51 12.30
C PRO A 70 -8.68 -10.20 11.80
N VAL A 71 -8.37 -10.70 10.60
CA VAL A 71 -7.18 -10.33 9.82
C VAL A 71 -7.23 -8.84 9.45
N LYS A 72 -6.07 -8.16 9.56
CA LYS A 72 -5.94 -6.72 9.32
C LYS A 72 -5.05 -6.44 8.13
N HIS A 73 -5.46 -5.57 7.22
CA HIS A 73 -4.60 -5.13 6.13
C HIS A 73 -3.53 -4.15 6.64
N ILE A 74 -2.26 -4.40 6.28
CA ILE A 74 -1.17 -3.49 6.63
C ILE A 74 -1.22 -2.31 5.66
N ARG A 75 -1.80 -1.18 6.11
CA ARG A 75 -1.85 0.06 5.34
C ARG A 75 -0.61 0.89 5.68
N GLY A 76 0.49 0.66 4.96
CA GLY A 76 1.77 1.35 5.20
C GLY A 76 2.72 1.36 3.99
N GLY A 77 2.73 2.47 3.25
CA GLY A 77 3.95 3.27 3.01
C GLY A 77 5.10 2.80 2.09
N LEU A 78 4.97 1.79 1.23
CA LEU A 78 5.93 1.64 0.12
C LEU A 78 5.33 2.26 -1.15
N ASN A 79 5.60 3.54 -1.34
CA ASN A 79 5.21 4.29 -2.53
C ASN A 79 6.10 3.88 -3.71
N GLN A 80 5.52 3.23 -4.72
CA GLN A 80 5.71 3.64 -6.11
C GLN A 80 4.50 3.13 -6.91
N GLN A 81 3.55 4.04 -7.08
CA GLN A 81 2.67 4.03 -8.24
C GLN A 81 3.54 4.40 -9.44
N GLU A 82 4.03 3.41 -10.17
CA GLU A 82 4.33 3.57 -11.59
C GLU A 82 3.09 3.08 -12.34
N ASP A 83 2.04 3.91 -12.36
CA ASP A 83 0.93 3.77 -13.29
C ASP A 83 1.17 4.79 -14.41
N GLU A 84 2.05 4.40 -15.33
CA GLU A 84 2.22 5.08 -16.61
C GLU A 84 1.02 4.72 -17.51
N GLN A 85 0.18 5.74 -17.74
CA GLN A 85 -0.64 6.00 -18.94
C GLN A 85 -1.56 4.91 -19.51
N ILE A 86 -2.90 5.16 -19.50
CA ILE A 86 -3.76 5.08 -20.71
C ILE A 86 -4.98 6.04 -20.56
N PRO A 87 -5.58 6.55 -21.66
CA PRO A 87 -5.39 7.87 -22.25
C PRO A 87 -6.47 8.90 -21.84
N ALA A 88 -6.21 10.17 -22.17
CA ALA A 88 -7.10 11.30 -21.94
C ALA A 88 -8.57 11.07 -22.39
N PRO A 89 -9.57 11.36 -21.56
CA PRO A 89 -10.75 12.04 -22.03
C PRO A 89 -10.45 13.54 -22.07
N SER A 90 -10.52 14.10 -23.26
CA SER A 90 -10.59 15.53 -23.54
C SER A 90 -11.71 16.19 -22.74
N VAL A 91 -11.44 16.60 -21.51
CA VAL A 91 -12.31 17.52 -20.75
C VAL A 91 -11.52 18.76 -20.37
N ALA A 92 -11.47 19.63 -21.36
CA ALA A 92 -11.30 21.07 -21.30
C ALA A 92 -10.82 21.66 -19.95
N LEU A 93 -9.58 22.13 -19.99
CA LEU A 93 -9.04 23.25 -19.23
C LEU A 93 -10.10 24.36 -19.01
N SER A 94 -10.64 24.50 -17.81
CA SER A 94 -11.34 25.73 -17.40
C SER A 94 -11.45 25.92 -15.88
N CYS A 95 -10.32 25.85 -15.17
CA CYS A 95 -10.23 26.39 -13.80
C CYS A 95 -9.28 27.60 -13.76
N ALA A 96 -9.66 28.67 -14.47
CA ALA A 96 -9.17 30.05 -14.28
C ALA A 96 -9.96 31.00 -15.19
N LYS A 97 -11.14 31.45 -14.75
CA LYS A 97 -11.89 32.60 -15.32
C LYS A 97 -13.02 33.15 -14.43
N SER A 98 -13.28 32.55 -13.26
CA SER A 98 -14.41 32.92 -12.40
C SER A 98 -14.12 34.02 -11.36
N ALA A 99 -12.91 34.60 -11.32
CA ALA A 99 -12.60 35.75 -10.46
C ALA A 99 -12.45 37.09 -11.21
N LEU A 100 -12.51 37.10 -12.55
CA LEU A 100 -12.44 38.35 -13.35
C LEU A 100 -13.74 38.73 -14.07
N THR A 101 -14.77 37.89 -14.03
CA THR A 101 -16.02 38.11 -14.79
C THR A 101 -17.26 38.29 -13.89
N PHE A 102 -17.07 38.67 -12.63
CA PHE A 102 -18.16 39.22 -11.79
C PHE A 102 -18.08 40.75 -11.65
N CYS A 103 -17.01 41.39 -12.15
CA CYS A 103 -16.84 42.84 -12.08
C CYS A 103 -17.41 43.62 -13.29
N THR A 104 -18.00 42.97 -14.31
CA THR A 104 -18.51 43.69 -15.51
C THR A 104 -19.95 43.34 -15.93
N LYS A 105 -20.65 42.46 -15.21
CA LYS A 105 -22.05 42.10 -15.54
C LYS A 105 -23.12 42.72 -14.62
N THR A 106 -22.73 43.54 -13.65
CA THR A 106 -23.65 44.40 -12.86
C THR A 106 -23.70 45.85 -13.37
N MET A 107 -22.79 46.27 -14.25
CA MET A 107 -22.79 47.62 -14.87
C MET A 107 -23.21 47.67 -16.36
N ARG A 108 -23.97 46.68 -16.85
CA ARG A 108 -24.62 46.75 -18.19
C ARG A 108 -26.13 46.51 -18.21
N ARG A 109 -26.77 46.33 -17.05
CA ARG A 109 -28.24 46.28 -16.93
C ARG A 109 -28.84 47.39 -16.06
N HIS A 110 -28.04 48.38 -15.65
CA HIS A 110 -28.53 49.60 -14.98
C HIS A 110 -28.32 50.89 -15.80
N TRP A 111 -27.64 50.83 -16.95
CA TRP A 111 -27.41 51.99 -17.83
C TRP A 111 -27.99 51.77 -19.23
N ARG A 112 -29.22 51.25 -19.29
CA ARG A 112 -30.05 51.24 -20.50
C ARG A 112 -31.43 51.85 -20.18
N GLY A 113 -31.40 53.01 -19.52
CA GLY A 113 -32.58 53.78 -19.09
C GLY A 113 -32.34 55.28 -18.87
N TYR A 114 -31.17 55.82 -19.22
CA TYR A 114 -30.85 57.24 -18.99
C TYR A 114 -30.08 57.86 -20.18
N ARG A 115 -30.67 57.80 -21.37
CA ARG A 115 -30.41 58.74 -22.48
C ARG A 115 -31.56 58.61 -23.47
N GLY A 116 -32.60 59.37 -23.22
CA GLY A 116 -33.87 59.33 -23.94
C GLY A 116 -34.88 60.31 -23.36
N ARG A 117 -34.44 61.52 -23.06
CA ARG A 117 -35.23 62.75 -23.14
C ARG A 117 -34.27 63.93 -23.26
#